data_AF-A0A8H5UF76-F1
#
_entry.id   AF-A0A8H5UF76-F1
#
_cell.length_a   1.000
_cell.length_b   1.000
_cell.length_c   1.000
_cell.angle_alpha   90.00
_cell.angle_beta   90.00
_cell.angle_gamma   90.00
#
_symmetry.space_group_name_H-M   'P 1'
#
loop_
_entity.id
_entity.type
_entity.pdbx_description
1 polymer ?
#
loop_
_entity_poly.entity_id
_entity_poly.type
_entity_poly.pdbx_seq_one_letter_code
_entity_poly.pdbx_strand_id
1 'polypeptide(L)'
;MAWSCLNAVPFHRVQAAAKCLEVLATQNKVDEGIDLGTRILNLLPSVHTRALDRDDQQFVVSTFAGVASNLCSFLLSANRLSEALECLEQGRAIIISQMLDDRSDLSSLCQDHSHLANRYQSLVDEVNVPIRETTPDVVESLLRKRRQEAAAELDMCLKEIRCVPGHERFMLGQTIAEMQECITEGSIVVTNITDFRSDAIIVSSNSLRTIALPDLSASKARSWALGYAQNQAKRAQEALVAQDANTMLIAAMPTSPKGPGDKKAPKKLPGVEEEMREILILAHSQTSPTVLTHPSADQVLEVLKACRIAHFACHGTSDSSDPSNSGLILQKSTGPDESLMQDRLTVQQVSDLRLRYAQIAYLSACSTAENKAARLSDEVIHVVSGFQVAGFPHVVGCLWPAGDSECVEVSKRFYSLVLKCNQSVINNEVASALQEAVMAVRAEDLSMPLNWAQFVHYGV
;
A
#
# COMPACT_ATOMS: atom_id res chain seq x y z
N MET A 1 -9.10 -30.62 -5.98
CA MET A 1 -8.60 -29.22 -6.01
C MET A 1 -7.28 -29.14 -5.27
N ALA A 2 -6.37 -28.24 -5.66
CA ALA A 2 -5.05 -28.08 -5.02
C ALA A 2 -5.11 -27.88 -3.49
N TRP A 3 -6.20 -27.30 -2.97
CA TRP A 3 -6.54 -27.22 -1.55
C TRP A 3 -6.53 -28.56 -0.79
N SER A 4 -7.07 -29.62 -1.41
CA SER A 4 -7.22 -30.95 -0.80
C SER A 4 -5.90 -31.74 -0.75
N CYS A 5 -4.84 -31.21 -1.35
CA CYS A 5 -3.51 -31.82 -1.28
C CYS A 5 -2.89 -31.48 0.08
N LEU A 6 -3.12 -32.31 1.10
CA LEU A 6 -2.53 -32.16 2.44
C LEU A 6 -0.99 -32.18 2.40
N ASN A 7 -0.42 -32.68 1.32
CA ASN A 7 1.02 -32.72 1.07
C ASN A 7 1.57 -31.40 0.49
N ALA A 8 0.74 -30.44 0.10
CA ALA A 8 1.22 -29.16 -0.42
C ALA A 8 1.58 -28.20 0.73
N VAL A 9 2.49 -27.25 0.44
CA VAL A 9 2.83 -26.15 1.35
C VAL A 9 1.54 -25.37 1.70
N PRO A 10 1.30 -25.02 2.98
CA PRO A 10 0.08 -24.32 3.39
C PRO A 10 -0.22 -23.08 2.57
N PHE A 11 0.80 -22.27 2.26
CA PHE A 11 0.68 -21.08 1.42
C PHE A 11 -0.06 -21.35 0.10
N HIS A 12 0.38 -22.34 -0.69
CA HIS A 12 -0.26 -22.69 -1.96
C HIS A 12 -1.69 -23.21 -1.79
N ARG A 13 -1.95 -23.93 -0.69
CA ARG A 13 -3.30 -24.40 -0.36
C ARG A 13 -4.21 -23.22 -0.06
N VAL A 14 -3.77 -22.27 0.77
CA VAL A 14 -4.50 -21.03 1.08
C VAL A 14 -4.75 -20.22 -0.18
N GLN A 15 -3.74 -20.02 -1.03
CA GLN A 15 -3.89 -19.28 -2.29
C GLN A 15 -4.92 -19.92 -3.23
N ALA A 16 -4.89 -21.25 -3.40
CA ALA A 16 -5.86 -21.94 -4.22
C ALA A 16 -7.28 -21.88 -3.63
N ALA A 17 -7.40 -21.99 -2.30
CA ALA A 17 -8.67 -21.99 -1.60
C ALA A 17 -9.30 -20.59 -1.54
N ALA A 18 -8.50 -19.53 -1.41
CA ALA A 18 -8.98 -18.14 -1.46
C ALA A 18 -9.66 -17.83 -2.80
N LYS A 19 -9.04 -18.23 -3.93
CA LYS A 19 -9.66 -18.11 -5.25
C LYS A 19 -10.95 -18.94 -5.38
N CYS A 20 -10.97 -20.13 -4.78
CA CYS A 20 -12.17 -20.97 -4.75
C CYS A 20 -13.30 -20.30 -3.95
N LEU A 21 -12.97 -19.60 -2.85
CA LEU A 21 -13.91 -18.86 -2.03
C LEU A 21 -14.65 -17.76 -2.83
N GLU A 22 -13.91 -17.03 -3.68
CA GLU A 22 -14.49 -16.04 -4.60
C GLU A 22 -15.47 -16.67 -5.59
N VAL A 23 -15.12 -17.83 -6.16
CA VAL A 23 -16.01 -18.56 -7.07
C VAL A 23 -17.27 -19.04 -6.36
N LEU A 24 -17.14 -19.59 -5.14
CA LEU A 24 -18.29 -20.02 -4.33
C LEU A 24 -19.22 -18.85 -4.02
N ALA A 25 -18.68 -17.64 -3.84
CA ALA A 25 -19.47 -16.43 -3.64
C ALA A 25 -20.28 -16.09 -4.89
N THR A 26 -19.67 -16.12 -6.08
CA THR A 26 -20.40 -15.89 -7.34
C THR A 26 -21.50 -16.92 -7.62
N GLN A 27 -21.34 -18.15 -7.10
CA GLN A 27 -22.33 -19.23 -7.23
C GLN A 27 -23.35 -19.26 -6.08
N ASN A 28 -23.27 -18.33 -5.13
CA ASN A 28 -24.11 -18.26 -3.93
C ASN A 28 -24.13 -19.55 -3.10
N LYS A 29 -22.99 -20.25 -3.05
CA LYS A 29 -22.85 -21.50 -2.30
C LYS A 29 -22.43 -21.25 -0.86
N VAL A 30 -23.37 -20.77 -0.05
CA VAL A 30 -23.11 -20.26 1.31
C VAL A 30 -22.46 -21.31 2.22
N ASP A 31 -23.03 -22.51 2.34
CA ASP A 31 -22.53 -23.52 3.28
C ASP A 31 -21.12 -24.04 2.90
N GLU A 32 -20.88 -24.26 1.59
CA GLU A 32 -19.56 -24.63 1.07
C GLU A 32 -18.53 -23.51 1.32
N GLY A 33 -18.95 -22.25 1.18
CA GLY A 33 -18.13 -21.07 1.46
C GLY A 33 -17.76 -20.94 2.94
N ILE A 34 -18.70 -21.20 3.85
CA ILE A 34 -18.45 -21.21 5.30
C ILE A 34 -17.46 -22.32 5.68
N ASP A 35 -17.68 -23.55 5.21
CA ASP A 35 -16.80 -24.68 5.49
C ASP A 35 -15.37 -24.42 4.97
N LEU A 36 -15.25 -23.97 3.71
CA LEU A 36 -13.94 -23.67 3.13
C LEU A 36 -13.26 -22.50 3.84
N GLY A 37 -13.96 -21.38 4.04
CA GLY A 37 -13.41 -20.18 4.69
C GLY A 37 -12.93 -20.47 6.11
N THR A 38 -13.71 -21.23 6.90
CA THR A 38 -13.33 -21.63 8.26
C THR A 38 -12.05 -22.47 8.26
N ARG A 39 -11.93 -23.43 7.34
CA ARG A 39 -10.72 -24.25 7.23
C ARG A 39 -9.51 -23.44 6.75
N ILE A 40 -9.70 -22.46 5.87
CA ILE A 40 -8.61 -21.55 5.47
C ILE A 40 -8.14 -20.76 6.68
N LEU A 41 -9.06 -20.12 7.41
CA LEU A 41 -8.77 -19.29 8.60
C LEU A 41 -7.96 -20.06 9.65
N ASN A 42 -8.31 -21.33 9.89
CA ASN A 42 -7.58 -22.21 10.81
C ASN A 42 -6.21 -22.65 10.29
N LEU A 43 -5.99 -22.64 8.97
CA LEU A 43 -4.69 -22.95 8.38
C LEU A 43 -3.74 -21.74 8.35
N LEU A 44 -4.27 -20.50 8.43
CA LEU A 44 -3.47 -19.28 8.31
C LEU A 44 -2.32 -19.15 9.33
N PRO A 45 -2.47 -19.55 10.62
CA PRO A 45 -1.35 -19.50 11.57
C PRO A 45 -0.16 -20.37 11.16
N SER A 46 -0.39 -21.41 10.35
CA SER A 46 0.66 -22.29 9.83
C SER A 46 1.38 -21.75 8.60
N VAL A 47 0.94 -20.62 8.03
CA VAL A 47 1.60 -20.00 6.87
C VAL A 47 2.78 -19.17 7.36
N HIS A 48 3.99 -19.54 6.95
CA HIS A 48 5.20 -18.83 7.33
C HIS A 48 5.46 -17.64 6.40
N THR A 49 4.89 -16.47 6.70
CA THR A 49 5.10 -15.25 5.88
C THR A 49 6.58 -14.88 5.79
N ARG A 50 7.33 -14.98 6.90
CA ARG A 50 8.69 -14.44 7.02
C ARG A 50 9.75 -15.15 6.15
N ALA A 51 9.46 -16.34 5.63
CA ALA A 51 10.34 -17.07 4.71
C ALA A 51 9.92 -16.91 3.24
N LEU A 52 8.77 -16.27 3.01
CA LEU A 52 8.34 -15.87 1.68
C LEU A 52 9.05 -14.58 1.29
N ASP A 53 9.20 -14.36 -0.02
CA ASP A 53 9.53 -13.04 -0.50
C ASP A 53 8.41 -12.04 -0.16
N ARG A 54 8.74 -10.75 -0.23
CA ARG A 54 7.88 -9.67 0.23
C ARG A 54 6.60 -9.52 -0.62
N ASP A 55 6.65 -9.84 -1.91
CA ASP A 55 5.48 -9.86 -2.80
C ASP A 55 4.49 -10.94 -2.31
N ASP A 56 5.01 -12.13 -1.99
CA ASP A 56 4.23 -13.22 -1.40
C ASP A 56 3.74 -12.87 0.02
N GLN A 57 4.50 -12.13 0.84
CA GLN A 57 4.05 -11.66 2.16
C GLN A 57 2.86 -10.69 2.05
N GLN A 58 2.94 -9.71 1.15
CA GLN A 58 1.83 -8.79 0.89
C GLN A 58 0.62 -9.52 0.31
N PHE A 59 0.85 -10.50 -0.57
CA PHE A 59 -0.19 -11.40 -1.03
C PHE A 59 -0.82 -12.17 0.13
N VAL A 60 -0.03 -12.69 1.08
CA VAL A 60 -0.56 -13.39 2.26
C VAL A 60 -1.44 -12.47 3.09
N VAL A 61 -0.98 -11.26 3.41
CA VAL A 61 -1.74 -10.30 4.23
C VAL A 61 -3.04 -9.88 3.57
N SER A 62 -3.00 -9.52 2.29
CA SER A 62 -4.20 -9.17 1.51
C SER A 62 -5.15 -10.37 1.37
N THR A 63 -4.60 -11.58 1.21
CA THR A 63 -5.38 -12.83 1.20
C THR A 63 -6.04 -13.08 2.55
N PHE A 64 -5.38 -12.82 3.68
CA PHE A 64 -5.95 -13.01 5.01
C PHE A 64 -7.14 -12.08 5.24
N ALA A 65 -6.99 -10.80 4.90
CA ALA A 65 -8.06 -9.81 4.98
C ALA A 65 -9.23 -10.19 4.06
N GLY A 66 -8.93 -10.60 2.82
CA GLY A 66 -9.93 -11.04 1.85
C GLY A 66 -10.70 -12.28 2.29
N VAL A 67 -10.01 -13.30 2.82
CA VAL A 67 -10.63 -14.54 3.32
C VAL A 67 -11.55 -14.25 4.50
N ALA A 68 -11.09 -13.47 5.49
CA ALA A 68 -11.90 -13.13 6.66
C ALA A 68 -13.15 -12.33 6.26
N SER A 69 -13.01 -11.37 5.32
CA SER A 69 -14.13 -10.57 4.81
C SER A 69 -15.15 -11.40 4.04
N ASN A 70 -14.68 -12.31 3.17
CA ASN A 70 -15.55 -13.21 2.41
C ASN A 70 -16.26 -14.23 3.32
N LEU A 71 -15.54 -14.82 4.29
CA LEU A 71 -16.15 -15.72 5.28
C LEU A 71 -17.20 -14.99 6.11
N CYS A 72 -16.92 -13.76 6.54
CA CYS A 72 -17.89 -12.91 7.24
C CYS A 72 -19.16 -12.73 6.39
N SER A 73 -19.05 -12.37 5.12
CA SER A 73 -20.21 -12.24 4.21
C SER A 73 -21.02 -13.54 4.07
N PHE A 74 -20.37 -14.71 4.05
CA PHE A 74 -21.08 -15.99 4.05
C PHE A 74 -21.80 -16.26 5.38
N LEU A 75 -21.13 -16.05 6.51
CA LEU A 75 -21.71 -16.24 7.85
C LEU A 75 -22.91 -15.32 8.08
N LEU A 76 -22.82 -14.06 7.64
CA LEU A 76 -23.93 -13.12 7.66
C LEU A 76 -25.09 -13.56 6.75
N SER A 77 -24.83 -14.31 5.69
CA SER A 77 -25.86 -14.90 4.81
C SER A 77 -26.56 -16.08 5.44
N ALA A 78 -25.91 -16.75 6.39
CA ALA A 78 -26.48 -17.78 7.23
C ALA A 78 -27.04 -17.27 8.57
N ASN A 79 -27.13 -15.94 8.78
CA ASN A 79 -27.54 -15.31 10.05
C ASN A 79 -26.67 -15.69 11.27
N ARG A 80 -25.40 -16.04 11.04
CA ARG A 80 -24.42 -16.42 12.08
C ARG A 80 -23.58 -15.21 12.48
N LEU A 81 -24.23 -14.23 13.11
CA LEU A 81 -23.66 -12.91 13.37
C LEU A 81 -22.43 -12.92 14.30
N SER A 82 -22.51 -13.63 15.43
CA SER A 82 -21.39 -13.68 16.38
C SER A 82 -20.13 -14.24 15.72
N GLU A 83 -20.29 -15.34 14.97
CA GLU A 83 -19.19 -15.99 14.25
C GLU A 83 -18.62 -15.10 13.14
N ALA A 84 -19.48 -14.31 12.47
CA ALA A 84 -19.05 -13.38 11.43
C ALA A 84 -18.15 -12.28 11.99
N LEU A 85 -18.43 -11.79 13.19
CA LEU A 85 -17.56 -10.81 13.87
C LEU A 85 -16.28 -11.48 14.37
N GLU A 86 -16.39 -12.65 14.99
CA GLU A 86 -15.23 -13.42 15.49
C GLU A 86 -14.24 -13.76 14.37
N CYS A 87 -14.71 -14.13 13.17
CA CYS A 87 -13.82 -14.45 12.07
C CYS A 87 -13.04 -13.23 11.55
N LEU A 88 -13.64 -12.04 11.56
CA LEU A 88 -12.96 -10.79 11.22
C LEU A 88 -11.86 -10.48 12.24
N GLU A 89 -12.16 -10.66 13.52
CA GLU A 89 -11.22 -10.44 14.61
C GLU A 89 -10.06 -11.43 14.58
N GLN A 90 -10.34 -12.70 14.31
CA GLN A 90 -9.32 -13.73 14.13
C GLN A 90 -8.43 -13.41 12.92
N GLY A 91 -9.00 -13.01 11.79
CA GLY A 91 -8.23 -12.54 10.63
C GLY A 91 -7.32 -11.36 10.98
N ARG A 92 -7.85 -10.37 11.71
CA ARG A 92 -7.10 -9.18 12.17
C ARG A 92 -5.95 -9.55 13.11
N ALA A 93 -6.18 -10.44 14.07
CA ALA A 93 -5.15 -10.90 15.01
C ALA A 93 -3.99 -11.58 14.28
N ILE A 94 -4.30 -12.44 13.31
CA ILE A 94 -3.27 -13.11 12.51
C ILE A 94 -2.47 -12.09 11.68
N ILE A 95 -3.14 -11.11 11.06
CA ILE A 95 -2.47 -10.04 10.31
C ILE A 95 -1.54 -9.23 11.22
N ILE A 96 -2.03 -8.77 12.38
CA ILE A 96 -1.25 -7.99 13.36
C ILE A 96 -0.02 -8.77 13.83
N SER A 97 -0.20 -10.06 14.17
CA SER A 97 0.88 -10.91 14.66
C SER A 97 1.96 -11.19 13.60
N GLN A 98 1.62 -11.14 12.32
CA GLN A 98 2.58 -11.29 11.23
C GLN A 98 3.27 -9.96 10.86
N MET A 99 2.61 -8.82 11.06
CA MET A 99 3.09 -7.50 10.61
C MET A 99 3.87 -6.70 11.66
N LEU A 100 3.69 -6.93 12.96
CA LEU A 100 4.25 -6.07 14.02
C LEU A 100 5.15 -6.85 15.00
N ASP A 101 6.48 -6.78 14.80
CA ASP A 101 7.47 -7.51 15.61
C ASP A 101 7.47 -7.12 17.11
N ASP A 102 7.26 -5.84 17.44
CA ASP A 102 7.39 -5.37 18.84
C ASP A 102 6.10 -5.48 19.67
N ARG A 103 4.98 -5.92 19.08
CA ARG A 103 3.67 -6.03 19.76
C ARG A 103 2.91 -7.34 19.48
N SER A 104 3.57 -8.33 18.87
CA SER A 104 2.94 -9.61 18.54
C SER A 104 2.81 -10.53 19.75
N ASP A 105 1.79 -11.40 19.75
CA ASP A 105 1.60 -12.45 20.77
C ASP A 105 2.86 -13.33 20.93
N LEU A 106 3.61 -13.51 19.83
CA LEU A 106 4.84 -14.32 19.82
C LEU A 106 5.97 -13.65 20.60
N SER A 107 6.08 -12.32 20.56
CA SER A 107 7.11 -11.57 21.31
C SER A 107 6.87 -11.65 22.81
N SER A 108 5.61 -11.56 23.26
CA SER A 108 5.24 -11.80 24.67
C SER A 108 5.53 -13.26 25.06
N LEU A 109 5.17 -14.22 24.21
CA LEU A 109 5.42 -15.64 24.47
C LEU A 109 6.93 -15.97 24.53
N CYS A 110 7.74 -15.32 23.71
CA CYS A 110 9.20 -15.44 23.75
C CYS A 110 9.80 -14.97 25.08
N GLN A 111 9.24 -13.93 25.69
CA GLN A 111 9.72 -13.39 26.97
C GLN A 111 9.42 -14.35 28.13
N ASP A 112 8.18 -14.87 28.19
CA ASP A 112 7.72 -15.65 29.34
C ASP A 112 7.95 -17.18 29.16
N HIS A 113 7.88 -17.68 27.92
CA HIS A 113 7.91 -19.10 27.57
C HIS A 113 8.69 -19.39 26.28
N SER A 114 9.96 -18.95 26.22
CA SER A 114 10.85 -19.08 25.05
C SER A 114 10.91 -20.48 24.41
N HIS A 115 10.82 -21.55 25.19
CA HIS A 115 10.81 -22.92 24.67
C HIS A 115 9.57 -23.25 23.81
N LEU A 116 8.38 -22.75 24.18
CA LEU A 116 7.16 -22.93 23.40
C LEU A 116 7.18 -22.08 22.14
N ALA A 117 7.65 -20.84 22.23
CA ALA A 117 7.80 -19.97 21.06
C ALA A 117 8.79 -20.56 20.03
N ASN A 118 9.93 -21.08 20.48
CA ASN A 118 10.91 -21.73 19.60
C ASN A 118 10.34 -23.02 18.98
N ARG A 119 9.62 -23.84 19.75
CA ARG A 119 8.96 -25.04 19.22
C ARG A 119 7.90 -24.69 18.18
N TYR A 120 7.07 -23.69 18.46
CA TYR A 120 6.08 -23.18 17.50
C TYR A 120 6.75 -22.74 16.21
N GLN A 121 7.78 -21.89 16.30
CA GLN A 121 8.49 -21.39 15.12
C GLN A 121 9.14 -22.52 14.32
N SER A 122 9.82 -23.47 14.97
CA SER A 122 10.42 -24.64 14.30
C SER A 122 9.38 -25.48 13.56
N LEU A 123 8.21 -25.71 14.17
CA LEU A 123 7.13 -26.47 13.54
C LEU A 123 6.54 -25.73 12.34
N VAL A 124 6.36 -24.41 12.44
CA VAL A 124 5.94 -23.58 11.31
C VAL A 124 6.96 -23.67 10.17
N ASP A 125 8.26 -23.59 10.47
CA ASP A 125 9.32 -23.70 9.46
C ASP A 125 9.29 -25.08 8.76
N GLU A 126 9.17 -26.17 9.54
CA GLU A 126 9.09 -27.54 9.02
C GLU A 126 7.89 -27.77 8.10
N VAL A 127 6.72 -27.22 8.44
CA VAL A 127 5.51 -27.33 7.63
C VAL A 127 5.69 -26.62 6.28
N ASN A 128 6.46 -25.54 6.23
CA ASN A 128 6.63 -24.69 5.06
C ASN A 128 7.86 -25.02 4.19
N VAL A 129 8.67 -26.04 4.55
CA VAL A 129 9.82 -26.46 3.74
C VAL A 129 9.40 -26.72 2.28
N PRO A 130 9.99 -26.08 1.26
CA PRO A 130 9.58 -26.27 -0.13
C PRO A 130 10.08 -27.62 -0.69
N ILE A 131 9.29 -28.24 -1.57
CA ILE A 131 9.72 -29.38 -2.40
C ILE A 131 10.16 -28.83 -3.75
N ARG A 132 11.42 -29.06 -4.13
CA ARG A 132 11.98 -28.62 -5.43
C ARG A 132 11.84 -29.73 -6.46
N GLU A 133 11.75 -29.38 -7.75
CA GLU A 133 11.67 -30.35 -8.86
C GLU A 133 12.87 -31.31 -8.92
N THR A 134 14.03 -30.92 -8.38
CA THR A 134 15.24 -31.74 -8.33
C THR A 134 15.31 -32.69 -7.13
N THR A 135 14.26 -32.73 -6.29
CA THR A 135 14.25 -33.55 -5.07
C THR A 135 14.03 -35.03 -5.44
N PRO A 136 14.90 -35.97 -5.00
CA PRO A 136 14.69 -37.40 -5.25
C PRO A 136 13.37 -37.91 -4.66
N ASP A 137 12.67 -38.80 -5.36
CA ASP A 137 11.34 -39.32 -4.97
C ASP A 137 11.26 -39.84 -3.53
N VAL A 138 12.32 -40.51 -3.06
CA VAL A 138 12.40 -41.02 -1.68
C VAL A 138 12.44 -39.88 -0.66
N VAL A 139 13.22 -38.83 -0.95
CA VAL A 139 13.33 -37.63 -0.12
C VAL A 139 12.02 -36.85 -0.15
N GLU A 140 11.38 -36.75 -1.31
CA GLU A 140 10.07 -36.12 -1.45
C GLU A 140 9.00 -36.82 -0.60
N SER A 141 8.93 -38.16 -0.65
CA SER A 141 7.98 -38.93 0.16
C SER A 141 8.20 -38.72 1.66
N LEU A 142 9.46 -38.64 2.10
CA LEU A 142 9.81 -38.37 3.50
C LEU A 142 9.42 -36.94 3.92
N LEU A 143 9.70 -35.95 3.08
CA LEU A 143 9.32 -34.55 3.32
C LEU A 143 7.80 -34.37 3.41
N ARG A 144 7.05 -35.05 2.54
CA ARG A 144 5.57 -35.02 2.59
C ARG A 144 5.05 -35.62 3.89
N LYS A 145 5.60 -36.76 4.32
CA LYS A 145 5.24 -37.40 5.60
C LYS A 145 5.57 -36.48 6.79
N ARG A 146 6.78 -35.92 6.82
CA ARG A 146 7.19 -35.02 7.91
C ARG A 146 6.32 -33.77 7.96
N ARG A 147 5.95 -33.18 6.82
CA ARG A 147 5.03 -32.03 6.77
C ARG A 147 3.69 -32.32 7.44
N GLN A 148 3.12 -33.51 7.20
CA GLN A 148 1.85 -33.91 7.84
C GLN A 148 1.99 -34.05 9.35
N GLU A 149 3.08 -34.69 9.81
CA GLU A 149 3.37 -34.86 11.23
C GLU A 149 3.60 -33.50 11.92
N ALA A 150 4.43 -32.65 11.33
CA ALA A 150 4.71 -31.31 11.83
C ALA A 150 3.44 -30.43 11.90
N ALA A 151 2.52 -30.55 10.94
CA ALA A 151 1.25 -29.83 10.98
C ALA A 151 0.37 -30.28 12.16
N ALA A 152 0.29 -31.59 12.43
CA ALA A 152 -0.44 -32.11 13.58
C ALA A 152 0.23 -31.71 14.92
N GLU A 153 1.56 -31.73 14.99
CA GLU A 153 2.35 -31.27 16.12
C GLU A 153 2.17 -29.76 16.37
N LEU A 154 2.05 -28.96 15.31
CA LEU A 154 1.78 -27.52 15.37
C LEU A 154 0.40 -27.22 15.95
N ASP A 155 -0.64 -27.95 15.52
CA ASP A 155 -1.99 -27.82 16.08
C ASP A 155 -2.02 -28.15 17.59
N MET A 156 -1.24 -29.13 18.02
CA MET A 156 -1.07 -29.44 19.44
C MET A 156 -0.30 -28.33 20.18
N CYS A 157 0.77 -27.83 19.58
CA CYS A 157 1.57 -26.73 20.14
C CYS A 157 0.73 -25.46 20.34
N LEU A 158 -0.11 -25.09 19.38
CA LEU A 158 -1.05 -23.97 19.51
C LEU A 158 -2.03 -24.15 20.68
N LYS A 159 -2.51 -25.37 20.92
CA LYS A 159 -3.38 -25.68 22.07
C LYS A 159 -2.62 -25.57 23.39
N GLU A 160 -1.38 -26.06 23.44
CA GLU A 160 -0.52 -25.96 24.62
C GLU A 160 -0.23 -24.50 24.98
N ILE A 161 0.10 -23.66 23.99
CA ILE A 161 0.34 -22.22 24.19
C ILE A 161 -0.89 -21.55 24.80
N ARG A 162 -2.10 -21.89 24.34
CA ARG A 162 -3.36 -21.33 24.87
C ARG A 162 -3.73 -21.82 26.27
N CYS A 163 -3.02 -22.80 26.83
CA CYS A 163 -3.16 -23.19 28.23
C CYS A 163 -2.23 -22.40 29.17
N VAL A 164 -1.34 -21.57 28.62
CA VAL A 164 -0.42 -20.75 29.40
C VAL A 164 -1.16 -19.48 29.89
N PRO A 165 -1.08 -19.15 31.19
CA PRO A 165 -1.67 -17.92 31.73
C PRO A 165 -1.20 -16.67 30.98
N GLY A 166 -2.13 -15.84 30.52
CA GLY A 166 -1.84 -14.63 29.73
C GLY A 166 -1.71 -14.87 28.21
N HIS A 167 -1.75 -16.13 27.76
CA HIS A 167 -1.70 -16.50 26.34
C HIS A 167 -2.92 -17.31 25.88
N GLU A 168 -4.02 -17.29 26.65
CA GLU A 168 -5.26 -18.00 26.34
C GLU A 168 -5.84 -17.59 24.98
N ARG A 169 -5.55 -16.35 24.56
CA ARG A 169 -5.95 -15.76 23.28
C ARG A 169 -4.83 -15.71 22.24
N PHE A 170 -3.77 -16.52 22.37
CA PHE A 170 -2.68 -16.54 21.38
C PHE A 170 -3.23 -16.76 19.95
N MET A 171 -2.99 -15.78 19.08
CA MET A 171 -3.48 -15.71 17.69
C MET A 171 -5.00 -15.75 17.56
N LEU A 172 -5.72 -15.30 18.60
CA LEU A 172 -7.17 -15.12 18.62
C LEU A 172 -7.47 -13.62 18.80
N GLY A 173 -8.42 -13.11 17.99
CA GLY A 173 -8.84 -11.71 18.09
C GLY A 173 -9.66 -11.41 19.35
N GLN A 174 -10.11 -10.17 19.47
CA GLN A 174 -10.93 -9.73 20.59
C GLN A 174 -12.30 -10.40 20.57
N THR A 175 -12.84 -10.76 21.73
CA THR A 175 -14.22 -11.26 21.85
C THR A 175 -15.23 -10.14 21.76
N ILE A 176 -16.47 -10.54 21.48
CA ILE A 176 -17.62 -9.63 21.51
C ILE A 176 -17.80 -9.04 22.90
N ALA A 177 -17.63 -9.83 23.97
CA ALA A 177 -17.74 -9.35 25.34
C ALA A 177 -16.70 -8.28 25.66
N GLU A 178 -15.43 -8.51 25.32
CA GLU A 178 -14.35 -7.52 25.51
C GLU A 178 -14.59 -6.24 24.70
N MET A 179 -15.10 -6.36 23.46
CA MET A 179 -15.50 -5.19 22.68
C MET A 179 -16.61 -4.41 23.38
N GLN A 180 -17.60 -5.10 23.95
CA GLN A 180 -18.72 -4.49 24.65
C GLN A 180 -18.29 -3.80 25.94
N GLU A 181 -17.37 -4.41 26.70
CA GLU A 181 -16.79 -3.82 27.91
C GLU A 181 -16.02 -2.53 27.61
N CYS A 182 -15.42 -2.42 26.43
CA CYS A 182 -14.70 -1.22 25.98
C CYS A 182 -15.64 -0.07 25.55
N ILE A 183 -16.95 -0.31 25.39
CA ILE A 183 -17.92 0.72 24.98
C ILE A 183 -18.43 1.46 26.23
N THR A 184 -17.85 2.63 26.49
CA THR A 184 -18.33 3.55 27.53
C THR A 184 -19.52 4.39 27.07
N GLU A 185 -19.46 4.92 25.84
CA GLU A 185 -20.55 5.61 25.15
C GLU A 185 -20.56 5.26 23.65
N GLY A 186 -21.75 5.17 23.05
CA GLY A 186 -21.91 4.96 21.61
C GLY A 186 -21.97 3.49 21.18
N SER A 187 -21.43 3.18 20.00
CA SER A 187 -21.41 1.82 19.43
C SER A 187 -20.22 1.67 18.48
N ILE A 188 -19.64 0.47 18.42
CA ILE A 188 -18.62 0.11 17.43
C ILE A 188 -19.35 -0.34 16.16
N VAL A 189 -18.97 0.23 15.02
CA VAL A 189 -19.53 -0.13 13.72
C VAL A 189 -18.42 -0.75 12.88
N VAL A 190 -18.54 -2.05 12.63
CA VAL A 190 -17.64 -2.78 11.73
C VAL A 190 -18.32 -2.89 10.37
N THR A 191 -17.72 -2.30 9.35
CA THR A 191 -18.25 -2.38 7.99
C THR A 191 -17.49 -3.44 7.22
N ASN A 192 -18.19 -4.48 6.77
CA ASN A 192 -17.63 -5.53 5.92
C ASN A 192 -18.14 -5.33 4.49
N ILE A 193 -17.21 -5.23 3.54
CA ILE A 193 -17.53 -4.92 2.14
C ILE A 193 -16.82 -5.94 1.26
N THR A 194 -17.60 -6.69 0.49
CA THR A 194 -17.11 -7.70 -0.46
C THR A 194 -17.77 -7.49 -1.82
N ASP A 195 -17.30 -8.19 -2.86
CA ASP A 195 -17.86 -8.04 -4.20
C ASP A 195 -19.29 -8.58 -4.35
N PHE A 196 -19.77 -9.38 -3.38
CA PHE A 196 -21.09 -10.01 -3.42
C PHE A 196 -22.04 -9.55 -2.31
N ARG A 197 -21.53 -8.98 -1.22
CA ARG A 197 -22.34 -8.51 -0.10
C ARG A 197 -21.62 -7.43 0.72
N SER A 198 -22.38 -6.49 1.25
CA SER A 198 -21.88 -5.47 2.16
C SER A 198 -22.81 -5.29 3.36
N ASP A 199 -22.23 -5.21 4.56
CA ASP A 199 -22.97 -5.10 5.82
C ASP A 199 -22.24 -4.20 6.82
N ALA A 200 -23.01 -3.54 7.68
CA ALA A 200 -22.52 -2.94 8.91
C ALA A 200 -22.94 -3.81 10.10
N ILE A 201 -21.97 -4.32 10.84
CA ILE A 201 -22.14 -4.97 12.13
C ILE A 201 -22.04 -3.89 13.21
N ILE A 202 -23.07 -3.76 14.03
CA ILE A 202 -23.16 -2.77 15.09
C ILE A 202 -23.07 -3.50 16.43
N VAL A 203 -21.99 -3.21 17.16
CA VAL A 203 -21.75 -3.67 18.52
C VAL A 203 -22.09 -2.53 19.47
N SER A 204 -23.08 -2.75 20.33
CA SER A 204 -23.40 -1.87 21.46
C SER A 204 -23.16 -2.64 22.75
N SER A 205 -23.05 -1.93 23.88
CA SER A 205 -22.74 -2.53 25.20
C SER A 205 -23.54 -3.79 25.53
N ASN A 206 -24.81 -3.86 25.12
CA ASN A 206 -25.70 -5.00 25.40
C ASN A 206 -26.33 -5.63 24.15
N SER A 207 -25.93 -5.27 22.93
CA SER A 207 -26.56 -5.80 21.72
C SER A 207 -25.60 -5.90 20.54
N LEU A 208 -25.83 -6.92 19.70
CA LEU A 208 -25.15 -7.11 18.43
C LEU A 208 -26.19 -7.21 17.32
N ARG A 209 -26.10 -6.36 16.29
CA ARG A 209 -27.03 -6.35 15.17
C ARG A 209 -26.33 -6.06 13.85
N THR A 210 -26.98 -6.38 12.73
CA THR A 210 -26.48 -6.08 11.39
C THR A 210 -27.43 -5.21 10.61
N ILE A 211 -26.86 -4.43 9.69
CA ILE A 211 -27.57 -3.67 8.68
C ILE A 211 -26.97 -4.03 7.33
N ALA A 212 -27.78 -4.59 6.43
CA ALA A 212 -27.37 -4.81 5.04
C ALA A 212 -27.20 -3.47 4.32
N LEU A 213 -26.14 -3.33 3.52
CA LEU A 213 -25.79 -2.12 2.78
C LEU A 213 -25.79 -2.41 1.26
N PRO A 214 -26.95 -2.72 0.65
CA PRO A 214 -27.02 -3.18 -0.74
C PRO A 214 -26.50 -2.15 -1.75
N ASP A 215 -26.57 -0.86 -1.42
CA ASP A 215 -26.11 0.23 -2.29
C ASP A 215 -24.62 0.57 -2.13
N LEU A 216 -23.89 -0.14 -1.26
CA LEU A 216 -22.47 0.06 -1.02
C LEU A 216 -21.66 -1.09 -1.63
N SER A 217 -21.34 -0.99 -2.92
CA SER A 217 -20.42 -1.94 -3.56
C SER A 217 -18.97 -1.70 -3.15
N ALA A 218 -18.12 -2.72 -3.30
CA ALA A 218 -16.68 -2.58 -3.07
C ALA A 218 -16.04 -1.49 -3.94
N SER A 219 -16.48 -1.34 -5.20
CA SER A 219 -16.02 -0.27 -6.09
C SER A 219 -16.43 1.12 -5.60
N LYS A 220 -17.66 1.28 -5.11
CA LYS A 220 -18.18 2.54 -4.58
C LYS A 220 -17.49 2.91 -3.26
N ALA A 221 -17.26 1.93 -2.38
CA ALA A 221 -16.53 2.13 -1.14
C ALA A 221 -15.09 2.61 -1.39
N ARG A 222 -14.38 2.00 -2.35
CA ARG A 222 -13.05 2.45 -2.77
C ARG A 222 -13.07 3.89 -3.29
N SER A 223 -14.03 4.21 -4.17
CA SER A 223 -14.22 5.57 -4.68
C SER A 223 -14.51 6.58 -3.56
N TRP A 224 -15.34 6.21 -2.58
CA TRP A 224 -15.67 7.07 -1.43
C TRP A 224 -14.50 7.27 -0.48
N ALA A 225 -13.73 6.23 -0.19
CA ALA A 225 -12.53 6.34 0.64
C ALA A 225 -11.53 7.32 0.03
N LEU A 226 -11.29 7.20 -1.29
CA LEU A 226 -10.45 8.12 -2.05
C LEU A 226 -11.03 9.55 -2.04
N GLY A 227 -12.32 9.69 -2.33
CA GLY A 227 -13.00 10.98 -2.34
C GLY A 227 -13.10 11.65 -0.96
N TYR A 228 -13.17 10.88 0.13
CA TYR A 228 -13.18 11.41 1.50
C TYR A 228 -11.80 11.93 1.91
N ALA A 229 -10.73 11.20 1.59
CA ALA A 229 -9.36 11.67 1.77
C ALA A 229 -9.12 12.99 1.00
N GLN A 230 -9.58 13.03 -0.25
CA GLN A 230 -9.52 14.23 -1.10
C GLN A 230 -10.36 15.41 -0.55
N ASN A 231 -11.58 15.14 -0.06
CA ASN A 231 -12.45 16.19 0.49
C ASN A 231 -11.99 16.71 1.86
N GLN A 232 -11.34 15.86 2.67
CA GLN A 232 -10.65 16.30 3.90
C GLN A 232 -9.52 17.27 3.55
N ALA A 233 -8.71 16.95 2.53
CA ALA A 233 -7.68 17.86 2.03
C ALA A 233 -8.31 19.18 1.52
N LYS A 234 -9.41 19.11 0.74
CA LYS A 234 -10.11 20.30 0.23
C LYS A 234 -10.71 21.19 1.33
N ARG A 235 -11.36 20.62 2.36
CA ARG A 235 -11.93 21.38 3.48
C ARG A 235 -10.87 22.00 4.38
N ALA A 236 -9.72 21.33 4.54
CA ALA A 236 -8.56 21.93 5.17
C ALA A 236 -8.03 23.11 4.35
N GLN A 237 -8.08 23.04 3.02
CA GLN A 237 -7.68 24.12 2.11
C GLN A 237 -8.60 25.36 2.21
N GLU A 238 -9.91 25.17 2.18
CA GLU A 238 -10.92 26.25 2.18
C GLU A 238 -10.92 27.07 3.50
N ALA A 239 -10.52 26.47 4.61
CA ALA A 239 -10.40 27.15 5.90
C ALA A 239 -9.10 27.97 6.06
N LEU A 240 -8.12 27.82 5.17
CA LEU A 240 -6.76 28.38 5.31
C LEU A 240 -6.33 29.37 4.20
N VAL A 241 -7.25 29.79 3.32
CA VAL A 241 -7.02 30.79 2.24
C VAL A 241 -6.75 32.23 2.78
N ALA A 242 -6.42 32.39 4.06
CA ALA A 242 -6.25 33.71 4.69
C ALA A 242 -4.79 34.14 4.94
N GLN A 243 -3.77 33.35 4.61
CA GLN A 243 -2.38 33.80 4.72
C GLN A 243 -1.50 33.43 3.52
N ASP A 244 -0.91 34.49 2.98
CA ASP A 244 -0.15 34.55 1.75
C ASP A 244 1.29 34.02 1.96
N ALA A 245 1.64 32.97 1.23
CA ALA A 245 2.99 32.71 0.74
C ALA A 245 2.87 31.69 -0.41
N ASN A 246 2.98 32.17 -1.65
CA ASN A 246 2.96 31.35 -2.85
C ASN A 246 4.29 30.56 -2.96
N THR A 247 4.49 29.57 -2.09
CA THR A 247 5.74 28.83 -1.92
C THR A 247 5.81 27.64 -2.87
N MET A 248 6.95 27.51 -3.56
CA MET A 248 7.21 26.42 -4.49
C MET A 248 8.47 25.66 -4.07
N LEU A 249 8.43 24.33 -4.08
CA LEU A 249 9.60 23.47 -3.96
C LEU A 249 9.97 22.97 -5.36
N ILE A 250 11.24 23.07 -5.73
CA ILE A 250 11.81 22.43 -6.90
C ILE A 250 12.93 21.49 -6.42
N ALA A 251 12.65 20.19 -6.38
CA ALA A 251 13.61 19.17 -6.00
C ALA A 251 14.14 18.47 -7.26
N ALA A 252 15.43 18.63 -7.53
CA ALA A 252 16.07 18.15 -8.74
C ALA A 252 17.22 17.17 -8.45
N MET A 253 17.30 16.11 -9.24
CA MET A 253 18.40 15.12 -9.23
C MET A 253 19.11 15.10 -10.60
N PRO A 254 19.98 16.10 -10.91
CA PRO A 254 20.70 16.18 -12.20
C PRO A 254 21.60 14.97 -12.53
N THR A 255 21.93 14.18 -11.52
CA THR A 255 22.68 12.93 -11.66
C THR A 255 22.03 11.85 -10.82
N SER A 256 21.90 10.64 -11.37
CA SER A 256 21.40 9.50 -10.60
C SER A 256 22.48 9.00 -9.62
N PRO A 257 22.24 9.01 -8.30
CA PRO A 257 23.20 8.47 -7.33
C PRO A 257 23.37 6.95 -7.54
N LYS A 258 24.53 6.41 -7.17
CA LYS A 258 24.80 4.97 -7.31
C LYS A 258 23.85 4.17 -6.42
N GLY A 259 23.17 3.18 -7.01
CA GLY A 259 22.40 2.21 -6.25
C GLY A 259 23.29 1.21 -5.51
N PRO A 260 22.76 0.51 -4.49
CA PRO A 260 23.48 -0.55 -3.79
C PRO A 260 23.94 -1.63 -4.78
N GLY A 261 25.26 -1.81 -4.93
CA GLY A 261 25.84 -2.82 -5.83
C GLY A 261 26.05 -2.38 -7.28
N ASP A 262 25.72 -1.14 -7.63
CA ASP A 262 25.80 -0.64 -8.99
C ASP A 262 27.24 -0.21 -9.35
N LYS A 263 27.82 -0.84 -10.39
CA LYS A 263 29.23 -0.62 -10.78
C LYS A 263 29.42 0.55 -11.75
N LYS A 264 28.32 1.11 -12.30
CA LYS A 264 28.36 2.18 -13.30
C LYS A 264 28.44 3.56 -12.65
N ALA A 265 29.05 4.52 -13.35
CA ALA A 265 29.14 5.90 -12.89
C ALA A 265 27.76 6.60 -12.97
N PRO A 266 27.49 7.60 -12.11
CA PRO A 266 26.27 8.42 -12.18
C PRO A 266 26.06 8.96 -13.60
N LYS A 267 24.90 8.67 -14.20
CA LYS A 267 24.53 9.22 -15.51
C LYS A 267 24.10 10.68 -15.30
N LYS A 268 24.64 11.60 -16.11
CA LYS A 268 24.15 12.98 -16.15
C LYS A 268 22.82 13.03 -16.89
N LEU A 269 21.88 13.81 -16.36
CA LEU A 269 20.54 14.01 -16.89
C LEU A 269 20.40 15.51 -17.23
N PRO A 270 20.91 15.96 -18.39
CA PRO A 270 20.88 17.37 -18.75
C PRO A 270 19.45 17.92 -18.86
N GLY A 271 18.45 17.07 -19.16
CA GLY A 271 17.04 17.46 -19.16
C GLY A 271 16.54 17.95 -17.80
N VAL A 272 17.04 17.40 -16.69
CA VAL A 272 16.65 17.81 -15.33
C VAL A 272 17.12 19.23 -15.01
N GLU A 273 18.35 19.58 -15.43
CA GLU A 273 18.88 20.93 -15.23
C GLU A 273 18.14 21.96 -16.10
N GLU A 274 17.78 21.57 -17.32
CA GLU A 274 16.96 22.37 -18.23
C GLU A 274 15.56 22.63 -17.67
N GLU A 275 14.86 21.56 -17.26
CA GLU A 275 13.53 21.62 -16.68
C GLU A 275 13.49 22.52 -15.44
N MET A 276 14.42 22.29 -14.51
CA MET A 276 14.54 23.10 -13.31
C MET A 276 14.71 24.58 -13.63
N ARG A 277 15.57 24.92 -14.60
CA ARG A 277 15.86 26.31 -14.97
C ARG A 277 14.64 27.00 -15.58
N GLU A 278 13.94 26.35 -16.50
CA GLU A 278 12.76 26.91 -17.17
C GLU A 278 11.64 27.17 -16.15
N ILE A 279 11.39 26.22 -15.25
CA ILE A 279 10.41 26.37 -14.17
C ILE A 279 10.82 27.51 -13.23
N LEU A 280 12.10 27.57 -12.86
CA LEU A 280 12.62 28.60 -11.98
C LEU A 280 12.45 30.00 -12.57
N ILE A 281 12.67 30.18 -13.87
CA ILE A 281 12.45 31.47 -14.57
C ILE A 281 10.99 31.91 -14.45
N LEU A 282 10.04 30.98 -14.65
CA LEU A 282 8.61 31.27 -14.52
C LEU A 282 8.21 31.57 -13.07
N ALA A 283 8.74 30.78 -12.12
CA ALA A 283 8.42 30.83 -10.70
C ALA A 283 8.84 32.14 -10.02
N HIS A 284 10.01 32.70 -10.36
CA HIS A 284 10.55 33.92 -9.72
C HIS A 284 9.63 35.15 -9.79
N SER A 285 8.73 35.19 -10.77
CA SER A 285 7.82 36.31 -10.96
C SER A 285 6.56 36.25 -10.09
N GLN A 286 6.19 35.06 -9.61
CA GLN A 286 4.86 34.80 -9.01
C GLN A 286 4.91 34.00 -7.70
N THR A 287 6.05 33.39 -7.37
CA THR A 287 6.23 32.48 -6.22
C THR A 287 7.55 32.75 -5.52
N SER A 288 7.71 32.17 -4.32
CA SER A 288 9.00 32.07 -3.64
C SER A 288 9.53 30.64 -3.77
N PRO A 289 10.35 30.34 -4.80
CA PRO A 289 10.87 29.00 -5.03
C PRO A 289 12.01 28.67 -4.06
N THR A 290 11.91 27.52 -3.42
CA THR A 290 13.03 26.83 -2.75
C THR A 290 13.55 25.76 -3.69
N VAL A 291 14.79 25.92 -4.15
CA VAL A 291 15.44 24.96 -5.06
C VAL A 291 16.36 24.08 -4.25
N LEU A 292 16.16 22.76 -4.36
CA LEU A 292 17.03 21.76 -3.77
C LEU A 292 17.61 20.87 -4.87
N THR A 293 18.93 20.96 -5.07
CA THR A 293 19.68 20.08 -5.97
C THR A 293 20.34 18.98 -5.15
N HIS A 294 20.15 17.72 -5.57
CA HIS A 294 20.61 16.53 -4.82
C HIS A 294 20.11 16.45 -3.36
N PRO A 295 18.82 16.72 -3.07
CA PRO A 295 18.35 16.73 -1.69
C PRO A 295 18.28 15.33 -1.07
N SER A 296 18.30 15.28 0.26
CA SER A 296 17.86 14.12 1.04
C SER A 296 16.35 14.11 1.24
N ALA A 297 15.80 12.96 1.63
CA ALA A 297 14.39 12.81 1.95
C ALA A 297 13.98 13.77 3.08
N ASP A 298 14.79 13.89 4.13
CA ASP A 298 14.52 14.78 5.26
C ASP A 298 14.43 16.26 4.85
N GLN A 299 15.33 16.72 3.98
CA GLN A 299 15.30 18.09 3.45
C GLN A 299 14.02 18.36 2.67
N VAL A 300 13.58 17.40 1.85
CA VAL A 300 12.32 17.50 1.11
C VAL A 300 11.13 17.53 2.06
N LEU A 301 11.05 16.60 3.01
CA LEU A 301 9.94 16.48 3.96
C LEU A 301 9.75 17.76 4.78
N GLU A 302 10.85 18.40 5.21
CA GLU A 302 10.77 19.67 5.94
C GLU A 302 10.19 20.80 5.08
N VAL A 303 10.64 20.93 3.82
CA VAL A 303 10.12 22.00 2.93
C VAL A 303 8.68 21.74 2.52
N LEU A 304 8.29 20.47 2.31
CA LEU A 304 6.92 20.09 1.94
C LEU A 304 5.86 20.61 2.93
N LYS A 305 6.17 20.67 4.23
CA LYS A 305 5.26 21.15 5.29
C LYS A 305 4.76 22.58 5.06
N ALA A 306 5.54 23.41 4.39
CA ALA A 306 5.24 24.83 4.13
C ALA A 306 5.01 25.14 2.64
N CYS A 307 5.03 24.12 1.79
CA CYS A 307 4.98 24.27 0.34
C CYS A 307 3.55 24.16 -0.21
N ARG A 308 3.22 24.99 -1.21
CA ARG A 308 1.96 24.88 -1.96
C ARG A 308 2.13 24.06 -3.24
N ILE A 309 3.23 24.28 -3.96
CA ILE A 309 3.52 23.63 -5.24
C ILE A 309 4.85 22.90 -5.13
N ALA A 310 4.85 21.57 -5.23
CA ALA A 310 6.07 20.77 -5.24
C ALA A 310 6.33 20.22 -6.65
N HIS A 311 7.49 20.50 -7.21
CA HIS A 311 7.98 19.91 -8.45
C HIS A 311 9.17 19.01 -8.16
N PHE A 312 9.12 17.80 -8.72
CA PHE A 312 10.16 16.78 -8.58
C PHE A 312 10.68 16.38 -9.94
N ALA A 313 11.94 16.71 -10.23
CA ALA A 313 12.68 16.27 -11.40
C ALA A 313 13.73 15.25 -10.96
N CYS A 314 13.29 14.02 -10.72
CA CYS A 314 14.10 12.94 -10.15
C CYS A 314 13.70 11.58 -10.73
N HIS A 315 14.27 10.48 -10.24
CA HIS A 315 13.82 9.15 -10.67
C HIS A 315 12.76 8.61 -9.72
N GLY A 316 11.72 7.99 -10.29
CA GLY A 316 10.81 7.14 -9.53
C GLY A 316 11.49 5.80 -9.26
N THR A 317 11.16 5.20 -8.14
CA THR A 317 11.45 3.80 -7.89
C THR A 317 10.17 3.14 -7.41
N SER A 318 9.89 1.98 -7.99
CA SER A 318 8.82 1.12 -7.54
C SER A 318 9.46 -0.03 -6.79
N ASP A 319 8.99 -0.24 -5.57
CA ASP A 319 9.34 -1.36 -4.74
C ASP A 319 8.13 -2.30 -4.77
N SER A 320 8.18 -3.33 -5.64
CA SER A 320 7.08 -4.30 -5.79
C SER A 320 6.75 -5.02 -4.49
N SER A 321 7.74 -5.04 -3.60
CA SER A 321 7.80 -5.79 -2.35
C SER A 321 7.21 -5.01 -1.17
N ASP A 322 7.27 -3.68 -1.24
CA ASP A 322 6.61 -2.78 -0.32
C ASP A 322 6.23 -1.50 -1.06
N PRO A 323 4.98 -1.38 -1.55
CA PRO A 323 4.53 -0.20 -2.26
C PRO A 323 4.67 1.09 -1.43
N SER A 324 4.65 1.01 -0.11
CA SER A 324 4.86 2.16 0.78
C SER A 324 6.33 2.63 0.78
N ASN A 325 7.26 1.74 0.46
CA ASN A 325 8.68 2.02 0.24
C ASN A 325 8.99 2.41 -1.22
N SER A 326 8.03 2.36 -2.14
CA SER A 326 8.16 3.03 -3.43
C SER A 326 8.31 4.54 -3.21
N GLY A 327 8.83 5.27 -4.19
CA GLY A 327 9.01 6.70 -4.01
C GLY A 327 9.97 7.35 -4.99
N LEU A 328 10.56 8.46 -4.56
CA LEU A 328 11.48 9.25 -5.36
C LEU A 328 12.91 9.00 -4.90
N ILE A 329 13.79 8.73 -5.85
CA ILE A 329 15.22 8.57 -5.62
C ILE A 329 15.84 9.94 -5.38
N LEU A 330 16.50 10.05 -4.23
CA LEU A 330 17.15 11.23 -3.69
C LEU A 330 18.58 10.87 -3.28
N GLN A 331 19.28 11.77 -2.58
CA GLN A 331 20.66 11.55 -2.17
C GLN A 331 20.93 12.15 -0.80
N LYS A 332 21.72 11.45 0.02
CA LYS A 332 22.18 11.95 1.32
C LYS A 332 23.69 11.81 1.45
N SER A 333 24.28 12.73 2.22
CA SER A 333 25.67 12.64 2.63
C SER A 333 25.77 11.87 3.94
N THR A 334 26.62 10.85 4.00
CA THR A 334 26.90 10.11 5.24
C THR A 334 28.35 10.28 5.67
N GLY A 335 28.53 10.88 6.85
CA GLY A 335 29.81 10.96 7.56
C GLY A 335 30.72 12.15 7.15
N PRO A 336 31.86 12.30 7.84
CA PRO A 336 32.80 13.40 7.64
C PRO A 336 33.53 13.38 6.28
N ASP A 337 33.52 12.25 5.57
CA ASP A 337 34.13 12.09 4.24
C ASP A 337 33.19 12.47 3.07
N GLU A 338 32.01 13.05 3.35
CA GLU A 338 30.99 13.44 2.35
C GLU A 338 30.63 12.34 1.35
N SER A 339 30.64 11.08 1.79
CA SER A 339 30.27 9.96 0.93
C SER A 339 28.80 10.06 0.53
N LEU A 340 28.56 10.18 -0.79
CA LEU A 340 27.24 10.36 -1.37
C LEU A 340 26.56 9.00 -1.54
N MET A 341 25.46 8.80 -0.81
CA MET A 341 24.63 7.59 -0.92
C MET A 341 23.25 7.91 -1.45
N GLN A 342 22.66 6.94 -2.16
CA GLN A 342 21.27 7.01 -2.58
C GLN A 342 20.36 7.10 -1.35
N ASP A 343 19.43 8.04 -1.38
CA ASP A 343 18.35 8.19 -0.44
C ASP A 343 17.00 7.99 -1.15
N ARG A 344 15.93 7.87 -0.38
CA ARG A 344 14.59 7.66 -0.96
C ARG A 344 13.56 8.43 -0.16
N LEU A 345 12.76 9.25 -0.86
CA LEU A 345 11.53 9.80 -0.30
C LEU A 345 10.40 8.82 -0.58
N THR A 346 9.97 8.10 0.45
CA THR A 346 9.01 7.00 0.30
C THR A 346 7.56 7.47 0.33
N VAL A 347 6.66 6.67 -0.25
CA VAL A 347 5.21 6.88 -0.19
C VAL A 347 4.74 6.94 1.26
N GLN A 348 5.26 6.07 2.13
CA GLN A 348 4.96 6.08 3.56
C GLN A 348 5.29 7.44 4.18
N GLN A 349 6.53 7.90 4.03
CA GLN A 349 7.01 9.18 4.59
C GLN A 349 6.17 10.37 4.11
N VAL A 350 5.79 10.38 2.84
CA VAL A 350 4.95 11.44 2.27
C VAL A 350 3.52 11.34 2.80
N SER A 351 2.92 10.14 2.82
CA SER A 351 1.53 9.92 3.25
C SER A 351 1.30 10.17 4.74
N ASP A 352 2.34 10.04 5.56
CA ASP A 352 2.30 10.38 6.99
C ASP A 352 2.23 11.89 7.24
N LEU A 353 2.55 12.71 6.22
CA LEU A 353 2.41 14.16 6.31
C LEU A 353 0.93 14.56 6.32
N ARG A 354 0.65 15.68 7.00
CA ARG A 354 -0.65 16.36 6.95
C ARG A 354 -0.44 17.77 6.42
N LEU A 355 -0.32 17.89 5.10
CA LEU A 355 -0.01 19.12 4.40
C LEU A 355 -1.29 19.93 4.20
N ARG A 356 -1.43 20.99 4.99
CA ARG A 356 -2.63 21.85 4.97
C ARG A 356 -2.65 22.88 3.85
N TYR A 357 -1.49 23.15 3.23
CA TYR A 357 -1.31 24.21 2.25
C TYR A 357 -1.03 23.68 0.84
N ALA A 358 -0.78 22.38 0.71
CA ALA A 358 -0.43 21.71 -0.52
C ALA A 358 -1.52 21.88 -1.60
N GLN A 359 -1.13 22.12 -2.85
CA GLN A 359 -2.04 22.29 -3.98
C GLN A 359 -1.66 21.40 -5.16
N ILE A 360 -0.40 21.45 -5.59
CA ILE A 360 0.06 20.73 -6.77
C ILE A 360 1.35 19.99 -6.44
N ALA A 361 1.36 18.67 -6.68
CA ALA A 361 2.60 17.89 -6.77
C ALA A 361 2.82 17.49 -8.23
N TYR A 362 3.93 17.90 -8.82
CA TYR A 362 4.32 17.53 -10.19
C TYR A 362 5.50 16.58 -10.13
N LEU A 363 5.27 15.33 -10.49
CA LEU A 363 6.26 14.25 -10.45
C LEU A 363 6.81 14.05 -11.87
N SER A 364 7.84 14.83 -12.24
CA SER A 364 8.61 14.69 -13.49
C SER A 364 9.61 13.54 -13.40
N ALA A 365 9.14 12.39 -12.90
CA ALA A 365 9.99 11.28 -12.52
C ALA A 365 9.78 10.06 -13.40
N CYS A 366 10.84 9.64 -14.10
CA CYS A 366 10.87 8.40 -14.87
C CYS A 366 10.92 7.20 -13.92
N SER A 367 10.03 6.22 -14.14
CA SER A 367 9.85 4.94 -13.41
C SER A 367 8.84 4.93 -12.25
N THR A 368 7.64 5.44 -12.49
CA THR A 368 6.40 5.00 -11.83
C THR A 368 5.77 3.75 -12.48
N ALA A 369 6.40 3.19 -13.53
CA ALA A 369 6.06 1.87 -14.07
C ALA A 369 7.28 1.23 -14.77
N GLU A 370 8.20 0.63 -14.01
CA GLU A 370 9.12 -0.35 -14.60
C GLU A 370 8.44 -1.71 -14.51
N ASN A 371 7.65 -2.00 -15.55
CA ASN A 371 6.87 -3.21 -15.75
C ASN A 371 7.78 -4.47 -15.75
N LYS A 372 8.04 -5.06 -14.57
CA LYS A 372 8.58 -6.43 -14.46
C LYS A 372 7.53 -7.49 -14.11
N ALA A 373 6.27 -7.09 -13.92
CA ALA A 373 5.17 -8.03 -13.85
C ALA A 373 3.95 -7.45 -14.59
N ALA A 374 3.50 -8.15 -15.64
CA ALA A 374 2.35 -7.81 -16.46
C ALA A 374 0.98 -7.87 -15.72
N ARG A 375 0.95 -7.61 -14.41
CA ARG A 375 -0.24 -7.56 -13.54
C ARG A 375 -0.39 -6.26 -12.77
N LEU A 376 0.52 -5.31 -12.90
CA LEU A 376 0.52 -4.07 -12.11
C LEU A 376 0.31 -2.85 -13.01
N SER A 377 -0.92 -2.69 -13.50
CA SER A 377 -1.42 -1.43 -14.06
C SER A 377 -1.65 -0.34 -12.99
N ASP A 378 -1.30 -0.61 -11.72
CA ASP A 378 -1.62 0.22 -10.55
C ASP A 378 -0.41 1.00 -9.99
N GLU A 379 0.83 0.85 -10.46
CA GLU A 379 2.02 1.40 -9.77
C GLU A 379 2.12 2.93 -9.79
N VAL A 380 1.74 3.57 -10.90
CA VAL A 380 1.66 5.05 -10.99
C VAL A 380 0.61 5.59 -10.02
N ILE A 381 -0.42 4.79 -9.71
CA ILE A 381 -1.46 5.14 -8.74
C ILE A 381 -0.86 5.19 -7.32
N HIS A 382 0.14 4.37 -6.99
CA HIS A 382 0.66 4.26 -5.63
C HIS A 382 1.48 5.47 -5.18
N VAL A 383 2.48 5.93 -5.95
CA VAL A 383 3.26 7.13 -5.56
C VAL A 383 2.39 8.37 -5.56
N VAL A 384 1.54 8.51 -6.58
CA VAL A 384 0.58 9.61 -6.66
C VAL A 384 -0.38 9.61 -5.47
N SER A 385 -0.89 8.43 -5.07
CA SER A 385 -1.79 8.32 -3.92
C SER A 385 -1.13 8.78 -2.61
N GLY A 386 0.18 8.56 -2.43
CA GLY A 386 0.93 9.07 -1.28
C GLY A 386 0.86 10.59 -1.16
N PHE A 387 1.07 11.32 -2.26
CA PHE A 387 0.94 12.77 -2.29
C PHE A 387 -0.51 13.25 -2.12
N GLN A 388 -1.49 12.52 -2.65
CA GLN A 388 -2.91 12.84 -2.44
C GLN A 388 -3.32 12.68 -0.97
N VAL A 389 -2.91 11.59 -0.34
CA VAL A 389 -3.14 11.32 1.09
C VAL A 389 -2.44 12.36 1.97
N ALA A 390 -1.23 12.76 1.58
CA ALA A 390 -0.47 13.81 2.27
C ALA A 390 -1.16 15.17 2.27
N GLY A 391 -2.02 15.44 1.27
CA GLY A 391 -2.82 16.66 1.16
C GLY A 391 -2.72 17.40 -0.17
N PHE A 392 -2.04 16.87 -1.19
CA PHE A 392 -2.04 17.48 -2.54
C PHE A 392 -3.32 17.11 -3.30
N PRO A 393 -4.26 18.05 -3.54
CA PRO A 393 -5.48 17.76 -4.28
C PRO A 393 -5.22 17.46 -5.77
N HIS A 394 -4.14 18.00 -6.34
CA HIS A 394 -3.73 17.74 -7.70
C HIS A 394 -2.33 17.15 -7.74
N VAL A 395 -2.20 16.00 -8.39
CA VAL A 395 -0.91 15.37 -8.64
C VAL A 395 -0.77 15.07 -10.12
N VAL A 396 0.35 15.47 -10.71
CA VAL A 396 0.73 15.14 -12.09
C VAL A 396 1.85 14.11 -12.04
N GLY A 397 1.75 13.05 -12.85
CA GLY A 397 2.78 12.02 -12.97
C GLY A 397 2.88 11.46 -14.39
N CYS A 398 3.88 10.59 -14.60
CA CYS A 398 4.13 9.92 -15.88
C CYS A 398 3.82 8.42 -15.78
N LEU A 399 3.20 7.86 -16.82
CA LEU A 399 2.88 6.42 -16.90
C LEU A 399 4.09 5.55 -17.23
N TRP A 400 5.09 6.09 -17.93
CA TRP A 400 6.33 5.38 -18.31
C TRP A 400 7.50 6.37 -18.42
N PRO A 401 8.75 5.90 -18.61
CA PRO A 401 9.89 6.79 -18.79
C PRO A 401 9.73 7.72 -20.00
N ALA A 402 9.82 9.01 -19.74
CA ALA A 402 9.75 10.08 -20.71
C ALA A 402 11.10 10.37 -21.37
N GLY A 403 11.07 10.94 -22.57
CA GLY A 403 12.24 11.63 -23.12
C GLY A 403 12.50 12.94 -22.37
N ASP A 404 13.78 13.26 -22.18
CA ASP A 404 14.24 14.45 -21.45
C ASP A 404 13.65 15.75 -22.05
N SER A 405 13.55 15.85 -23.38
CA SER A 405 13.02 17.02 -24.09
C SER A 405 11.53 17.25 -23.85
N GLU A 406 10.75 16.17 -23.81
CA GLU A 406 9.31 16.20 -23.63
C GLU A 406 8.94 16.61 -22.21
N CYS A 407 9.68 16.12 -21.20
CA CYS A 407 9.49 16.56 -19.80
C CYS A 407 9.66 18.07 -19.66
N VAL A 408 10.75 18.61 -20.22
CA VAL A 408 11.06 20.06 -20.20
C VAL A 408 9.91 20.85 -20.82
N GLU A 409 9.45 20.45 -22.01
CA GLU A 409 8.46 21.24 -22.75
C GLU A 409 7.07 21.17 -22.10
N VAL A 410 6.65 20.00 -21.62
CA VAL A 410 5.36 19.83 -20.93
C VAL A 410 5.36 20.61 -19.61
N SER A 411 6.39 20.47 -18.78
CA SER A 411 6.42 21.15 -17.48
C SER A 411 6.53 22.66 -17.61
N LYS A 412 7.34 23.16 -18.56
CA LYS A 412 7.42 24.58 -18.92
C LYS A 412 6.06 25.14 -19.31
N ARG A 413 5.34 24.49 -20.24
CA ARG A 413 4.01 24.94 -20.68
C ARG A 413 3.00 24.89 -19.54
N PHE A 414 2.96 23.77 -18.82
CA PHE A 414 2.09 23.58 -17.66
C PHE A 414 2.23 24.72 -16.64
N TYR A 415 3.46 25.01 -16.19
CA TYR A 415 3.69 26.08 -15.23
C TYR A 415 3.46 27.47 -15.81
N SER A 416 3.69 27.68 -17.10
CA SER A 416 3.39 28.96 -17.75
C SER A 416 1.90 29.29 -17.76
N LEU A 417 1.03 28.27 -17.68
CA LEU A 417 -0.42 28.41 -17.57
C LEU A 417 -0.84 28.52 -16.10
N VAL A 418 -0.41 27.57 -15.26
CA VAL A 418 -0.81 27.50 -13.84
C VAL A 418 -0.37 28.74 -13.05
N LEU A 419 0.83 29.27 -13.30
CA LEU A 419 1.35 30.43 -12.56
C LEU A 419 0.80 31.78 -13.05
N LYS A 420 0.07 31.81 -14.18
CA LYS A 420 -0.63 33.01 -14.65
C LYS A 420 -2.02 33.17 -14.04
N CYS A 421 -2.59 32.10 -13.51
CA CYS A 421 -3.94 32.09 -12.98
C CYS A 421 -3.96 32.55 -11.51
N ASN A 422 -4.96 33.35 -11.14
CA ASN A 422 -5.10 33.81 -9.76
C ASN A 422 -5.39 32.64 -8.80
N GLN A 423 -4.95 32.75 -7.54
CA GLN A 423 -4.98 31.68 -6.54
C GLN A 423 -6.35 31.01 -6.31
N SER A 424 -7.48 31.69 -6.57
CA SER A 424 -8.82 31.10 -6.43
C SER A 424 -9.23 30.20 -7.60
N VAL A 425 -8.49 30.21 -8.71
CA VAL A 425 -8.85 29.57 -9.99
C VAL A 425 -8.08 28.28 -10.26
N ILE A 426 -6.95 28.07 -9.56
CA ILE A 426 -6.02 26.94 -9.76
C ILE A 426 -6.77 25.59 -9.81
N ASN A 427 -7.74 25.36 -8.92
CA ASN A 427 -8.37 24.05 -8.78
C ASN A 427 -9.10 23.55 -10.06
N ASN A 428 -9.73 24.43 -10.84
CA ASN A 428 -10.47 24.02 -12.04
C ASN A 428 -9.59 23.98 -13.30
N GLU A 429 -8.37 24.50 -13.23
CA GLU A 429 -7.52 24.74 -14.41
C GLU A 429 -6.28 23.85 -14.47
N VAL A 430 -5.89 23.15 -13.38
CA VAL A 430 -4.71 22.25 -13.40
C VAL A 430 -4.83 21.17 -14.49
N ALA A 431 -5.98 20.49 -14.56
CA ALA A 431 -6.21 19.44 -15.55
C ALA A 431 -6.18 20.00 -16.99
N SER A 432 -6.81 21.16 -17.21
CA SER A 432 -6.82 21.84 -18.51
C SER A 432 -5.43 22.32 -18.91
N ALA A 433 -4.64 22.84 -17.96
CA ALA A 433 -3.27 23.28 -18.20
C ALA A 433 -2.36 22.12 -18.61
N LEU A 434 -2.52 20.95 -17.96
CA LEU A 434 -1.79 19.74 -18.36
C LEU A 434 -2.23 19.27 -19.74
N GLN A 435 -3.54 19.23 -19.99
CA GLN A 435 -4.07 18.84 -21.30
C GLN A 435 -3.52 19.74 -22.41
N GLU A 436 -3.52 21.06 -22.22
CA GLU A 436 -3.01 22.02 -23.19
C GLU A 436 -1.50 21.82 -23.44
N ALA A 437 -0.71 21.65 -22.37
CA ALA A 437 0.72 21.37 -22.47
C ALA A 437 1.00 20.08 -23.26
N VAL A 438 0.28 19.00 -22.97
CA VAL A 438 0.40 17.71 -23.67
C VAL A 438 -0.04 17.81 -25.13
N MET A 439 -1.13 18.52 -25.41
CA MET A 439 -1.64 18.70 -26.78
C MET A 439 -0.67 19.52 -27.64
N ALA A 440 0.06 20.47 -27.06
CA ALA A 440 1.09 21.22 -27.76
C ALA A 440 2.26 20.31 -28.18
N VAL A 441 2.78 19.49 -27.27
CA VAL A 441 3.85 18.53 -27.60
C VAL A 441 3.36 17.48 -28.60
N ARG A 442 2.10 17.02 -28.46
CA ARG A 442 1.46 16.13 -29.44
C ARG A 442 1.40 16.74 -30.84
N ALA A 443 1.22 18.05 -30.97
CA ALA A 443 1.16 18.72 -32.27
C ALA A 443 2.52 18.75 -32.98
N GLU A 444 3.62 18.69 -32.23
CA GLU A 444 4.99 18.66 -32.73
C GLU A 444 5.42 17.26 -33.20
N ASP A 445 4.92 16.20 -32.54
CA ASP A 445 5.14 14.81 -32.95
C ASP A 445 3.89 13.93 -32.80
N LEU A 446 2.97 14.05 -33.77
CA LEU A 446 1.75 13.24 -33.85
C LEU A 446 2.03 11.75 -34.06
N SER A 447 3.21 11.41 -34.59
CA SER A 447 3.55 10.05 -35.04
C SER A 447 4.02 9.14 -33.91
N MET A 448 4.42 9.73 -32.78
CA MET A 448 5.01 9.00 -31.64
C MET A 448 4.22 9.22 -30.33
N PRO A 449 3.05 8.55 -30.16
CA PRO A 449 2.24 8.67 -28.95
C PRO A 449 2.97 8.39 -27.62
N LEU A 450 4.02 7.57 -27.66
CA LEU A 450 4.85 7.27 -26.49
C LEU A 450 5.53 8.51 -25.88
N ASN A 451 5.71 9.58 -26.66
CA ASN A 451 6.40 10.80 -26.20
C ASN A 451 5.47 11.74 -25.40
N TRP A 452 4.18 11.75 -25.69
CA TRP A 452 3.23 12.72 -25.11
C TRP A 452 2.07 12.08 -24.33
N ALA A 453 1.71 10.82 -24.58
CA ALA A 453 0.55 10.19 -23.93
C ALA A 453 0.80 9.74 -22.47
N GLN A 454 2.02 9.93 -21.97
CA GLN A 454 2.44 9.44 -20.66
C GLN A 454 1.97 10.31 -19.49
N PHE A 455 1.68 11.59 -19.72
CA PHE A 455 1.39 12.53 -18.66
C PHE A 455 -0.07 12.40 -18.21
N VAL A 456 -0.27 12.19 -16.90
CA VAL A 456 -1.59 11.99 -16.30
C VAL A 456 -1.76 12.90 -15.11
N HIS A 457 -2.95 13.50 -15.01
CA HIS A 457 -3.40 14.27 -13.86
C HIS A 457 -4.31 13.41 -12.98
N TYR A 458 -4.11 13.49 -11.67
CA TYR A 458 -4.90 12.85 -10.64
C TYR A 458 -5.37 13.92 -9.65
N GLY A 459 -6.67 14.23 -9.67
CA GLY A 459 -7.25 15.24 -8.78
C GLY A 459 -8.67 15.62 -9.18
N VAL A 460 -9.30 16.52 -8.42
CA VAL A 460 -10.67 17.01 -8.64
C VAL A 460 -10.68 18.47 -8.99
#